data_AF-A0A973RHV0-F1
#
_entry.id   AF-A0A973RHV0-F1
#
_cell.length_a   1.000
_cell.length_b   1.000
_cell.length_c   1.000
_cell.angle_alpha   90.00
_cell.angle_beta   90.00
_cell.angle_gamma   90.00
#
_symmetry.space_group_name_H-M   'P 1'
#
loop_
_entity.id
_entity.type
_entity.pdbx_description
1 polymer ?
#
loop_
_entity_poly.entity_id
_entity_poly.type
_entity_poly.pdbx_seq_one_letter_code
_entity_poly.pdbx_strand_id
1 'polypeptide(L)'
;MSDDTEMVQRGLGILTATLSWESDDPAATQMFKESLKALVRVDDAVSVSFSGSSPEQVAVLREILPQVVTQVIEALAPDYTRLVLGMAAGFKTVADAYQRDVPDADIQGILQAAALNLAKGE
;
A
#
# COMPACT_ATOMS: atom_id res chain seq x y z
N MET A 1 18.87 2.90 1.59
CA MET A 1 17.77 2.49 0.69
C MET A 1 17.28 3.65 -0.17
N SER A 2 17.14 3.43 -1.48
CA SER A 2 16.45 4.36 -2.40
C SER A 2 14.94 4.27 -2.18
N ASP A 3 14.21 5.37 -2.42
CA ASP A 3 12.73 5.41 -2.37
C ASP A 3 12.10 4.32 -3.26
N ASP A 4 12.72 4.02 -4.40
CA ASP A 4 12.28 2.97 -5.34
C ASP A 4 12.36 1.57 -4.71
N THR A 5 13.46 1.26 -4.01
CA THR A 5 13.65 -0.02 -3.33
C THR A 5 12.60 -0.20 -2.23
N GLU A 6 12.28 0.88 -1.51
CA GLU A 6 11.25 0.86 -0.48
C GLU A 6 9.85 0.61 -1.08
N MET A 7 9.52 1.27 -2.19
CA MET A 7 8.27 1.03 -2.90
C MET A 7 8.12 -0.42 -3.35
N VAL A 8 9.17 -1.02 -3.93
CA VAL A 8 9.12 -2.42 -4.37
C VAL A 8 8.97 -3.37 -3.18
N GLN A 9 9.67 -3.12 -2.07
CA GLN A 9 9.51 -3.93 -0.85
C GLN A 9 8.07 -3.86 -0.29
N ARG A 10 7.45 -2.67 -0.27
CA ARG A 10 6.05 -2.50 0.14
C ARG A 10 5.11 -3.28 -0.79
N GLY A 11 5.33 -3.22 -2.11
CA GLY A 11 4.58 -3.98 -3.10
C GLY A 11 4.66 -5.50 -2.85
N LEU A 12 5.85 -6.04 -2.59
CA LEU A 12 6.03 -7.45 -2.25
C LEU A 12 5.33 -7.82 -0.94
N GLY A 13 5.34 -6.94 0.06
CA GLY A 13 4.62 -7.12 1.31
C GLY A 13 3.12 -7.24 1.10
N ILE A 14 2.54 -6.39 0.24
CA ILE A 14 1.12 -6.43 -0.13
C ILE A 14 0.78 -7.75 -0.83
N LEU A 15 1.57 -8.17 -1.82
CA LEU A 15 1.34 -9.43 -2.55
C LEU A 15 1.44 -10.64 -1.62
N THR A 16 2.42 -10.65 -0.71
CA THR A 16 2.59 -11.73 0.27
C THR A 16 1.40 -11.80 1.24
N ALA A 17 0.95 -10.66 1.78
CA ALA A 17 -0.23 -10.59 2.64
C ALA A 17 -1.51 -11.04 1.91
N THR A 18 -1.59 -10.76 0.60
CA THR A 18 -2.72 -11.14 -0.25
C THR A 18 -2.85 -12.65 -0.41
N LEU A 19 -1.74 -13.42 -0.44
CA LEU A 19 -1.81 -14.88 -0.55
C LEU A 19 -2.54 -15.50 0.64
N SER A 20 -2.32 -14.97 1.85
CA SER A 20 -2.97 -15.41 3.09
C SER A 20 -4.35 -14.78 3.35
N TRP A 21 -4.82 -13.89 2.47
CA TRP A 21 -6.10 -13.21 2.64
C TRP A 21 -7.27 -14.11 2.20
N GLU A 22 -8.25 -14.31 3.07
CA GLU A 22 -9.53 -14.94 2.76
C GLU A 22 -10.57 -13.86 2.42
N SER A 23 -10.84 -13.64 1.13
CA SER A 23 -11.72 -12.55 0.68
C SER A 23 -13.19 -12.71 1.08
N ASP A 24 -13.61 -13.95 1.33
CA ASP A 24 -15.00 -14.29 1.67
C ASP A 24 -15.28 -14.11 3.16
N ASP A 25 -14.24 -13.94 4.00
CA ASP A 25 -14.36 -13.60 5.40
C ASP A 25 -14.29 -12.07 5.62
N PRO A 26 -15.36 -11.44 6.13
CA PRO A 26 -15.36 -10.02 6.48
C PRO A 26 -14.29 -9.64 7.51
N ALA A 27 -13.96 -10.53 8.46
CA ALA A 27 -12.96 -10.28 9.48
C ALA A 27 -11.54 -10.27 8.88
N ALA A 28 -11.20 -11.30 8.09
CA ALA A 28 -9.95 -11.34 7.34
C ALA A 28 -9.80 -10.13 6.39
N THR A 29 -10.88 -9.71 5.73
CA THR A 29 -10.89 -8.51 4.88
C THR A 29 -10.61 -7.23 5.66
N GLN A 30 -11.15 -7.10 6.87
CA GLN A 30 -10.87 -5.95 7.72
C GLN A 30 -9.40 -5.96 8.20
N MET A 31 -8.88 -7.11 8.61
CA MET A 31 -7.47 -7.25 9.00
C MET A 31 -6.51 -6.95 7.84
N PHE A 32 -6.86 -7.38 6.64
CA PHE A 32 -6.09 -7.09 5.43
C PHE A 32 -6.06 -5.58 5.14
N LYS A 33 -7.20 -4.89 5.23
CA LYS A 33 -7.27 -3.42 5.08
C LYS A 33 -6.39 -2.68 6.10
N GLU A 34 -6.40 -3.09 7.36
CA GLU A 34 -5.53 -2.48 8.38
C GLU A 34 -4.05 -2.74 8.09
N SER A 35 -3.72 -3.93 7.58
CA SER A 35 -2.35 -4.26 7.15
C SER A 35 -1.89 -3.41 5.95
N LEU A 36 -2.79 -3.13 5.01
CA LEU A 36 -2.51 -2.24 3.88
C LEU A 36 -2.25 -0.80 4.33
N LYS A 37 -3.00 -0.28 5.30
CA LYS A 37 -2.76 1.06 5.86
C LYS A 37 -1.36 1.19 6.44
N ALA A 38 -0.93 0.17 7.20
CA ALA A 38 0.42 0.12 7.77
C ALA A 38 1.52 0.05 6.69
N LEU A 39 1.30 -0.72 5.61
CA LEU A 39 2.27 -0.88 4.52
C LEU A 39 2.39 0.36 3.62
N VAL A 40 1.30 1.10 3.41
CA VAL A 40 1.27 2.27 2.52
C VAL A 40 1.78 3.54 3.24
N ARG A 41 2.00 3.50 4.56
CA ARG A 41 2.33 4.68 5.39
C ARG A 41 1.40 5.85 5.09
N VAL A 42 0.10 5.59 5.04
CA VAL A 42 -0.90 6.65 4.84
C VAL A 42 -0.83 7.69 5.99
N ASP A 43 -0.20 7.34 7.11
CA ASP A 43 0.07 8.21 8.26
C ASP A 43 1.31 9.11 8.14
N ASP A 44 2.12 9.02 7.07
CA ASP A 44 3.23 9.97 6.89
C ASP A 44 2.66 11.36 6.59
N ALA A 45 2.73 12.25 7.58
CA ALA A 45 2.25 13.62 7.48
C ALA A 45 2.85 14.31 6.25
N VAL A 46 1.98 14.79 5.34
CA VAL A 46 2.39 15.50 4.13
C VAL A 46 3.16 16.76 4.53
N SER A 47 4.48 16.72 4.41
CA SER A 47 5.35 17.87 4.66
C SER A 47 5.28 18.81 3.46
N VAL A 48 4.53 19.91 3.60
CA VAL A 48 4.44 20.94 2.56
C VAL A 48 5.34 22.12 2.91
N SER A 49 6.24 22.48 1.98
CA SER A 49 7.04 23.70 2.05
C SER A 49 6.42 24.78 1.16
N PHE A 50 6.33 26.01 1.68
CA PHE A 50 5.82 27.16 0.95
C PHE A 50 6.97 28.06 0.51
N SER A 51 7.01 28.43 -0.77
CA SER A 51 7.96 29.42 -1.29
C SER A 51 7.20 30.59 -1.94
N GLY A 52 7.64 31.82 -1.68
CA GLY A 52 7.16 33.03 -2.37
C GLY A 52 5.92 33.74 -1.77
N SER A 53 5.35 33.30 -0.64
CA SER A 53 4.17 33.92 -0.04
C SER A 53 4.51 34.91 1.09
N SER A 54 3.66 35.91 1.33
CA SER A 54 3.82 36.81 2.49
C SER A 54 3.66 36.04 3.81
N PRO A 55 4.24 36.50 4.94
CA PRO A 55 4.16 35.80 6.22
C PRO A 55 2.72 35.50 6.67
N GLU A 56 1.80 36.41 6.39
CA GLU A 56 0.37 36.27 6.70
C GLU A 56 -0.29 35.19 5.84
N GLN A 57 0.04 35.12 4.55
CA GLN A 57 -0.44 34.05 3.66
C GLN A 57 0.13 32.68 4.04
N VAL A 58 1.40 32.61 4.45
CA VAL A 58 2.00 31.36 4.93
C VAL A 58 1.32 30.87 6.21
N ALA A 59 0.94 31.77 7.11
CA ALA A 59 0.24 31.40 8.34
C ALA A 59 -1.16 30.81 8.04
N VAL A 60 -1.92 31.45 7.17
CA VAL A 60 -3.25 30.97 6.73
C VAL A 60 -3.13 29.64 5.97
N LEU A 61 -2.15 29.51 5.08
CA LEU A 61 -1.91 28.27 4.32
C LEU A 61 -1.45 27.12 5.22
N ARG A 62 -0.67 27.38 6.28
CA ARG A 62 -0.29 26.35 7.27
C ARG A 62 -1.49 25.80 8.04
N GLU A 63 -2.54 26.59 8.22
CA GLU A 63 -3.74 26.16 8.95
C GLU A 63 -4.74 25.42 8.05
N ILE A 64 -4.97 25.95 6.85
CA ILE A 64 -5.99 25.44 5.92
C ILE A 64 -5.47 24.23 5.12
N LEU A 65 -4.22 24.26 4.67
CA LEU A 65 -3.72 23.26 3.74
C LEU A 65 -3.73 21.83 4.33
N PRO A 66 -3.33 21.59 5.59
CA PRO A 66 -3.45 20.26 6.19
C PRO A 66 -4.91 19.76 6.20
N GLN A 67 -5.87 20.63 6.49
CA GLN A 67 -7.29 20.25 6.51
C GLN A 67 -7.81 19.90 5.12
N VAL A 68 -7.44 20.68 4.10
CA VAL A 68 -7.81 20.41 2.70
C VAL A 68 -7.15 19.11 2.22
N VAL A 69 -5.88 18.91 2.52
CA VAL A 69 -5.15 17.67 2.17
C VAL A 69 -5.80 16.46 2.85
N THR A 70 -6.12 16.54 4.13
CA THR A 70 -6.84 15.47 4.85
C THR A 70 -8.20 15.19 4.22
N GLN A 71 -9.02 16.21 3.93
CA GLN A 71 -10.33 16.03 3.31
C GLN A 71 -10.23 15.39 1.91
N VAL A 72 -9.23 15.78 1.11
CA VAL A 72 -8.98 15.18 -0.21
C VAL A 72 -8.53 13.73 -0.07
N ILE A 73 -7.62 13.43 0.86
CA ILE A 73 -7.18 12.05 1.15
C ILE A 73 -8.36 11.21 1.62
N GLU A 74 -9.18 11.69 2.56
CA GLU A 74 -10.36 10.98 3.06
C GLU A 74 -11.41 10.76 1.96
N ALA A 75 -11.59 11.72 1.04
CA ALA A 75 -12.49 11.58 -0.09
C ALA A 75 -11.99 10.57 -1.13
N LEU A 76 -10.67 10.48 -1.35
CA LEU A 76 -10.05 9.55 -2.30
C LEU A 76 -9.78 8.16 -1.70
N ALA A 77 -9.67 8.05 -0.38
CA ALA A 77 -9.33 6.82 0.32
C ALA A 77 -10.29 5.65 0.02
N PRO A 78 -11.63 5.83 -0.08
CA PRO A 78 -12.54 4.75 -0.43
C PRO A 78 -12.27 4.16 -1.82
N ASP A 79 -11.98 5.02 -2.80
CA ASP A 79 -11.76 4.60 -4.19
C ASP A 79 -10.39 3.96 -4.36
N TYR A 80 -9.37 4.51 -3.70
CA TYR A 80 -8.04 3.90 -3.64
C TYR A 80 -8.07 2.54 -2.93
N THR A 81 -8.80 2.43 -1.81
CA THR A 81 -8.99 1.17 -1.10
C THR A 81 -9.67 0.13 -1.99
N ARG A 82 -10.73 0.51 -2.71
CA ARG A 82 -11.40 -0.40 -3.67
C ARG A 82 -10.46 -0.86 -4.77
N LEU A 83 -9.65 0.03 -5.34
CA LEU A 83 -8.68 -0.30 -6.38
C LEU A 83 -7.64 -1.32 -5.86
N VAL A 84 -7.04 -1.05 -4.70
CA VAL A 84 -6.03 -1.94 -4.11
C VAL A 84 -6.63 -3.30 -3.76
N LEU A 85 -7.83 -3.34 -3.18
CA LEU A 85 -8.53 -4.60 -2.89
C LEU A 85 -8.87 -5.36 -4.18
N GLY A 86 -9.29 -4.68 -5.24
CA GLY A 86 -9.57 -5.29 -6.54
C GLY A 86 -8.31 -5.91 -7.16
N MET A 87 -7.17 -5.21 -7.10
CA MET A 87 -5.89 -5.74 -7.56
C MET A 87 -5.44 -6.95 -6.73
N ALA A 88 -5.57 -6.88 -5.40
CA ALA A 88 -5.25 -7.98 -4.51
C ALA A 88 -6.14 -9.21 -4.81
N ALA A 89 -7.45 -9.03 -4.97
CA ALA A 89 -8.37 -10.11 -5.31
C ALA A 89 -8.04 -10.73 -6.68
N GLY A 90 -7.70 -9.91 -7.68
CA GLY A 90 -7.27 -10.38 -8.99
C GLY A 90 -5.98 -11.19 -8.92
N PHE A 91 -4.96 -10.68 -8.20
CA PHE A 91 -3.71 -11.41 -7.97
C PHE A 91 -3.96 -12.76 -7.28
N LYS A 92 -4.73 -12.77 -6.18
CA LYS A 92 -5.07 -14.00 -5.46
C LYS A 92 -5.76 -15.01 -6.35
N THR A 93 -6.74 -14.57 -7.14
CA THR A 93 -7.47 -15.43 -8.09
C THR A 93 -6.52 -16.11 -9.08
N VAL A 94 -5.56 -15.35 -9.63
CA VAL A 94 -4.56 -15.90 -10.55
C VAL A 94 -3.59 -16.84 -9.82
N ALA A 95 -3.14 -16.48 -8.62
CA ALA A 95 -2.24 -17.31 -7.82
C ALA A 95 -2.88 -18.64 -7.43
N ASP A 96 -4.12 -18.62 -6.93
CA ASP A 96 -4.87 -19.81 -6.54
C ASP A 96 -5.14 -20.71 -7.77
N ALA A 97 -5.49 -20.12 -8.92
CA ALA A 97 -5.66 -20.87 -10.16
C ALA A 97 -4.35 -21.52 -10.64
N TYR A 98 -3.25 -20.77 -10.60
CA TYR A 98 -1.93 -21.27 -10.99
C TYR A 98 -1.47 -22.40 -10.07
N GLN A 99 -1.68 -22.28 -8.75
CA GLN A 99 -1.29 -23.31 -7.79
C GLN A 99 -2.16 -24.56 -7.89
N ARG A 100 -3.41 -24.43 -8.31
CA ARG A 100 -4.27 -25.58 -8.65
C ARG A 100 -3.75 -26.30 -9.90
N ASP A 101 -3.32 -25.56 -10.91
CA ASP A 101 -2.85 -26.12 -12.18
C ASP A 101 -1.40 -26.65 -12.08
N VAL A 102 -0.60 -26.08 -11.17
CA VAL A 102 0.79 -26.45 -10.87
C VAL A 102 0.98 -26.56 -9.35
N PRO A 103 0.66 -27.72 -8.73
CA PRO A 103 0.68 -27.89 -7.26
C PRO A 103 2.05 -27.66 -6.61
N ASP A 104 3.12 -27.92 -7.35
CA ASP A 104 4.50 -27.74 -6.88
C ASP A 104 4.97 -26.27 -6.98
N ALA A 105 4.13 -25.35 -7.47
CA ALA A 105 4.47 -23.94 -7.56
C ALA A 105 4.54 -23.29 -6.18
N ASP A 106 5.74 -22.92 -5.76
CA ASP A 106 5.98 -22.17 -4.53
C ASP A 106 5.92 -20.66 -4.77
N ILE A 107 4.71 -20.14 -4.99
CA ILE A 107 4.46 -18.70 -5.21
C ILE A 107 4.95 -17.89 -4.00
N GLN A 108 4.78 -18.42 -2.78
CA GLN A 108 5.21 -17.78 -1.55
C GLN A 108 6.75 -17.69 -1.47
N GLY A 109 7.45 -18.77 -1.80
CA GLY A 109 8.91 -18.80 -1.86
C GLY A 109 9.48 -17.87 -2.92
N ILE A 110 8.80 -17.71 -4.07
CA ILE A 110 9.20 -16.72 -5.09
C ILE A 110 9.12 -15.30 -4.54
N LEU A 111 8.02 -14.92 -3.87
CA LEU A 111 7.88 -13.59 -3.26
C LEU A 111 8.89 -13.38 -2.13
N GLN A 112 9.14 -14.40 -1.31
CA GLN A 112 10.13 -14.34 -0.24
C GLN A 112 11.56 -14.17 -0.79
N ALA A 113 11.91 -14.91 -1.84
CA ALA A 113 13.20 -14.79 -2.51
C ALA A 113 13.38 -13.39 -3.14
N ALA A 114 12.33 -12.84 -3.75
CA ALA A 114 12.34 -11.48 -4.29
C ALA A 114 12.59 -10.44 -3.18
N ALA A 115 11.91 -10.56 -2.04
CA ALA A 115 12.09 -9.66 -0.90
C ALA A 115 13.51 -9.75 -0.33
N LEU A 116 14.06 -10.95 -0.19
CA LEU A 116 15.43 -11.17 0.28
C LEU A 116 16.49 -10.63 -0.69
N ASN A 117 16.27 -10.75 -2.00
CA ASN A 117 17.19 -10.22 -3.00
C ASN A 117 17.20 -8.69 -2.98
N LEU A 118 16.05 -8.05 -2.81
CA LEU A 118 15.97 -6.60 -2.64
C LEU A 118 16.67 -6.10 -1.38
N ALA A 119 16.64 -6.88 -0.29
CA ALA A 119 17.35 -6.56 0.95
C ALA A 119 18.87 -6.80 0.85
N LYS A 120 19.33 -7.68 -0.05
CA LYS A 120 20.75 -7.99 -0.27
C LYS A 120 21.43 -7.12 -1.31
N GLY A 121 20.66 -6.48 -2.19
CA GLY A 121 21.14 -5.59 -3.24
C GLY A 121 21.55 -4.19 -2.77
N GLU A 122 21.81 -4.00 -1.47
CA GLU A 122 22.43 -2.81 -0.90
C GLU A 122 23.97 -2.86 -0.98
#